data_AF-A0A2N6LNZ2-F1
#
_entry.id   AF-A0A2N6LNZ2-F1
#
_cell.length_a   1.000
_cell.length_b   1.000
_cell.length_c   1.000
_cell.angle_alpha   90.00
_cell.angle_beta   90.00
_cell.angle_gamma   90.00
#
_symmetry.space_group_name_H-M   'P 1'
#
loop_
_entity.id
_entity.type
_entity.pdbx_description
1 polymer ?
#
loop_
_entity_poly.entity_id
_entity_poly.type
_entity_poly.pdbx_seq_one_letter_code
_entity_poly.pdbx_strand_id
1 'polypeptide(L)' 'MPKVSVIIQAYNSMNYLPKTLESVLKQTFTNFEVLIINDGSTDNICETSAVVCDGVS' A
#
# COMPACT_ATOMS: atom_id res chain seq x y z
N MET A 1 -2.72 17.90 15.40
CA MET A 1 -3.28 17.54 14.08
C MET A 1 -3.77 16.09 14.14
N PRO A 2 -4.85 15.73 13.42
CA PRO A 2 -5.30 14.33 13.38
C PRO A 2 -4.25 13.45 12.70
N LYS A 3 -4.21 12.17 13.09
CA LYS A 3 -3.46 11.14 12.38
C LYS A 3 -4.30 10.71 11.17
N VAL A 4 -3.69 10.63 9.98
CA VAL A 4 -4.36 10.18 8.75
C VAL A 4 -3.96 8.74 8.45
N SER A 5 -4.91 7.92 8.02
CA SER A 5 -4.62 6.57 7.54
C SER A 5 -4.98 6.48 6.06
N VAL A 6 -4.02 6.11 5.23
CA VAL A 6 -4.19 5.91 3.79
C VAL A 6 -4.34 4.42 3.54
N ILE A 7 -5.52 4.00 3.10
CA ILE A 7 -5.84 2.59 2.84
C ILE A 7 -5.82 2.37 1.33
N ILE A 8 -5.03 1.40 0.86
CA ILE A 8 -4.88 1.05 -0.57
C ILE A 8 -5.24 -0.41 -0.74
N GLN A 9 -6.35 -0.69 -1.42
CA GLN A 9 -6.68 -2.05 -1.86
C GLN A 9 -5.89 -2.36 -3.13
N ALA A 10 -5.24 -3.52 -3.16
CA ALA A 10 -4.42 -3.95 -4.28
C ALA A 10 -4.87 -5.33 -4.76
N TYR A 11 -5.37 -5.38 -6.00
CA TYR A 11 -5.68 -6.59 -6.74
C TYR A 11 -4.98 -6.56 -8.11
N ASN A 12 -4.04 -7.46 -8.38
CA ASN A 12 -3.30 -7.54 -9.65
C ASN A 12 -2.78 -6.17 -10.14
N SER A 13 -2.23 -5.38 -9.22
CA SER A 13 -1.96 -3.94 -9.39
C SER A 13 -0.47 -3.58 -9.43
N MET A 14 0.45 -4.55 -9.59
CA MET A 14 1.90 -4.31 -9.57
C MET A 14 2.40 -3.28 -10.60
N ASN A 15 1.68 -3.09 -11.70
CA ASN A 15 2.01 -2.08 -12.71
C ASN A 15 1.80 -0.63 -12.22
N TYR A 16 1.00 -0.41 -11.17
CA TYR A 16 0.61 0.92 -10.69
C TYR A 16 0.94 1.16 -9.22
N LEU A 17 1.02 0.09 -8.43
CA LEU A 17 1.23 0.16 -7.00
C LEU A 17 2.54 0.90 -6.62
N PRO A 18 3.69 0.67 -7.28
CA PRO A 18 4.92 1.40 -6.96
C PRO A 18 4.80 2.92 -7.15
N LYS A 19 4.18 3.35 -8.26
CA LYS A 19 3.96 4.77 -8.56
C LYS A 19 2.98 5.41 -7.57
N THR A 20 1.96 4.66 -7.15
CA THR A 20 0.99 5.10 -6.15
C THR A 20 1.68 5.31 -4.80
N LEU A 21 2.51 4.35 -4.37
CA LEU A 21 3.27 4.46 -3.13
C LEU A 21 4.26 5.63 -3.17
N GLU A 22 4.97 5.81 -4.28
CA GLU A 22 5.88 6.95 -4.46
C GLU A 22 5.13 8.29 -4.32
N SER A 23 3.93 8.40 -4.89
CA SER A 23 3.08 9.60 -4.77
C SER A 23 2.60 9.86 -3.34
N VAL A 24 2.29 8.81 -2.59
CA VAL A 24 1.84 8.91 -1.19
C VAL A 24 3.02 9.26 -0.27
N LEU A 25 4.19 8.66 -0.49
CA LEU A 25 5.39 8.95 0.31
C LEU A 25 5.98 10.34 0.05
N LYS A 26 5.69 10.96 -1.11
CA LYS A 26 6.12 12.33 -1.45
C LYS A 26 5.18 13.44 -0.96
N GLN A 27 4.15 13.12 -0.17
CA GLN A 27 3.23 14.14 0.36
C GLN A 27 3.94 15.09 1.33
N THR A 28 3.53 16.36 1.36
CA THR A 28 4.05 17.37 2.30
C THR A 28 3.54 17.18 3.73
N PHE A 29 2.39 16.53 3.88
CA PHE A 29 1.86 16.11 5.17
C PHE A 29 2.48 14.76 5.55
N THR A 30 3.09 14.65 6.74
CA THR A 30 3.89 13.47 7.12
C THR A 30 3.29 12.65 8.26
N ASN A 31 2.23 13.13 8.92
CA ASN A 31 1.63 12.42 10.06
C ASN A 31 0.55 11.42 9.60
N PHE A 32 0.97 10.45 8.77
CA PHE A 32 0.08 9.42 8.24
C PHE A 32 0.71 8.03 8.29
N GLU A 33 -0.14 6.99 8.23
CA GLU A 33 0.25 5.61 7.98
C GLU A 33 -0.35 5.13 6.66
N VAL A 34 0.29 4.16 6.02
CA VAL A 34 -0.20 3.53 4.78
C VAL A 34 -0.45 2.06 5.06
N LEU A 35 -1.65 1.59 4.74
CA LEU A 35 -2.07 0.19 4.85
C LEU A 35 -2.43 -0.30 3.46
N ILE A 36 -1.73 -1.33 3.00
CA ILE A 36 -1.98 -1.96 1.71
C ILE A 36 -2.66 -3.30 1.97
N ILE A 37 -3.86 -3.47 1.43
CA ILE A 37 -4.66 -4.69 1.60
C ILE A 37 -4.60 -5.45 0.29
N ASN A 38 -3.96 -6.63 0.30
CA ASN A 38 -3.96 -7.53 -0.84
C ASN A 38 -5.29 -8.30 -0.90
N ASP A 39 -6.09 -8.06 -1.94
CA ASP A 39 -7.41 -8.67 -2.13
C ASP A 39 -7.35 -9.94 -2.99
N GLY A 40 -6.46 -10.87 -2.62
CA GLY A 40 -6.30 -12.16 -3.32
C GLY A 40 -5.56 -12.06 -4.65
N SER A 41 -4.61 -11.13 -4.78
CA SER A 41 -3.82 -10.99 -5.99
C SER A 41 -2.98 -12.23 -6.31
N THR A 42 -2.78 -12.43 -7.62
CA THR A 42 -1.90 -13.46 -8.17
C THR A 42 -0.54 -12.91 -8.60
N ASP A 43 -0.39 -11.58 -8.64
CA ASP A 43 0.92 -10.93 -8.83
C ASP A 43 1.66 -10.78 -7.49
N ASN A 44 3.00 -10.73 -7.56
CA ASN A 44 3.90 -10.71 -6.40
C ASN A 44 3.89 -9.37 -5.65
N ILE A 45 2.72 -8.92 -5.20
CA ILE A 45 2.57 -7.68 -4.44
C ILE A 45 3.37 -7.74 -3.13
N CYS A 46 3.44 -8.91 -2.51
CA CYS A 46 4.14 -9.13 -1.23
C CYS A 46 5.66 -9.03 -1.30
N GLU A 47 6.26 -8.96 -2.49
CA GLU A 47 7.71 -8.80 -2.65
C GLU A 47 8.15 -7.32 -2.46
N THR A 48 7.18 -6.40 -2.46
CA THR A 48 7.42 -4.98 -2.20
C THR A 48 7.54 -4.75 -0.69
N SER A 49 8.66 -4.21 -0.22
CA SER A 49 9.01 -4.01 1.19
C SER A 49 8.05 -3.15 2.03
N ALA A 50 7.05 -2.51 1.39
CA ALA A 50 6.04 -1.68 2.04
C ALA A 50 4.68 -2.39 2.22
N VAL A 51 4.51 -3.60 1.70
CA VAL A 51 3.24 -4.33 1.78
C VAL A 51 3.31 -5.35 2.91
N VAL A 52 2.56 -5.10 3.98
CA VAL A 52 2.26 -6.14 4.97
C VAL A 52 1.17 -7.02 4.39
N CYS A 53 1.56 -8.16 3.81
CA CYS A 53 0.63 -9.21 3.45
C CYS A 53 0.27 -9.97 4.73
N ASP A 54 -0.81 -9.57 5.39
CA ASP A 54 -1.39 -10.42 6.43
C ASP A 54 -2.08 -11.58 5.71
N GLY A 55 -1.40 -12.73 5.68
CA GLY A 55 -1.96 -13.95 5.13
C GLY A 55 -3.13 -14.35 6.00
N VAL A 56 -4.35 -14.11 5.52
CA VAL A 56 -5.52 -14.77 6.11
C VAL A 56 -5.31 -16.26 5.86
N SER A 57 -5.00 -16.98 6.93
CA SER A 57 -4.90 -18.44 6.96
C SER A 57 -6.24 -19.06 6.58
#